data_AF-A0A815T378-F1
#
_entry.id   AF-A0A815T378-F1
#
_cell.length_a   1.000
_cell.length_b   1.000
_cell.length_c   1.000
_cell.angle_alpha   90.00
_cell.angle_beta   90.00
_cell.angle_gamma   90.00
#
_symmetry.space_group_name_H-M   'P 1'
#
loop_
_entity.id
_entity.type
_entity.pdbx_description
1 polymer ?
#
loop_
_entity_poly.entity_id
_entity_poly.type
_entity_poly.pdbx_seq_one_letter_code
_entity_poly.pdbx_strand_id
1 'polypeptide(L)'
;MSLRHLGHTWRDVDSFLTSIGGTTIKTCHKLTNILVNKDFDEFITDERGGKIECSKTEATFTAETLARFIDQRFYELNSPKKIDQQLWRIPTTAPTILLCHDESTYKCVEITAKRWIMPDNAPFYNKGKGRSIMYSDLLVMHQSGPFFSLTEKEYSEALKTYPNLNDDCDINYEKNSASAAIALGGDNYFNNQSVLNQFKRLFQLLPFKKEYKNHNFLCLVDNSRTHTATETHLNDFGMRPGPGVLLIRSIILMNTVKNKLSDVMMMMDTVKVSKLEKLAAEYNIKIIFTLKYHCETNRIEGYWCHLKQYIRKHTDQSFEKLTTLMPEAKANFIQKLIHLKRFRRFWRTIKAYDQGKDYLEVLRMVFSGL
;
A
#
# COMPACT_ATOMS: atom_id res chain seq x y z
N MET A 1 -19.39 -21.94 -25.51
CA MET A 1 -19.65 -21.62 -26.94
C MET A 1 -18.86 -22.52 -27.89
N SER A 2 -17.60 -22.86 -27.62
CA SER A 2 -16.78 -23.70 -28.50
C SER A 2 -17.33 -25.12 -28.77
N LEU A 3 -17.93 -25.77 -27.77
CA LEU A 3 -18.54 -27.10 -27.93
C LEU A 3 -19.75 -27.12 -28.88
N ARG A 4 -20.43 -25.99 -29.05
CA ARG A 4 -21.55 -25.86 -30.01
C ARG A 4 -21.05 -25.83 -31.45
N HIS A 5 -19.86 -25.25 -31.67
CA HIS A 5 -19.20 -25.24 -32.97
C HIS A 5 -18.80 -26.65 -33.42
N LEU A 6 -18.65 -27.58 -32.47
CA LEU A 6 -18.38 -28.99 -32.68
C LEU A 6 -19.66 -29.85 -32.81
N GLY A 7 -20.84 -29.22 -32.93
CA GLY A 7 -22.10 -29.93 -33.18
C GLY A 7 -22.81 -30.48 -31.94
N HIS A 8 -22.30 -30.25 -30.73
CA HIS A 8 -22.97 -30.71 -29.50
C HIS A 8 -24.18 -29.84 -29.18
N THR A 9 -25.28 -30.48 -28.76
CA THR A 9 -26.48 -29.76 -28.36
C THR A 9 -26.28 -29.09 -26.99
N TRP A 10 -27.08 -28.07 -26.69
CA TRP A 10 -27.04 -27.42 -25.38
C TRP A 10 -27.30 -28.38 -24.22
N ARG A 11 -28.13 -29.40 -24.41
CA ARG A 11 -28.38 -30.42 -23.39
C ARG A 11 -27.15 -31.28 -23.13
N ASP A 12 -26.45 -31.69 -24.19
CA ASP A 12 -25.26 -32.52 -24.05
C ASP A 12 -24.14 -31.78 -23.31
N VAL A 13 -23.97 -30.48 -23.62
CA VAL A 13 -22.99 -29.63 -22.93
C VAL A 13 -23.36 -29.42 -21.46
N ASP A 14 -24.64 -29.19 -21.14
CA ASP A 14 -25.09 -29.03 -19.76
C ASP A 14 -24.98 -30.33 -18.95
N SER A 15 -25.33 -31.48 -19.54
CA SER A 15 -25.16 -32.79 -18.91
C SER A 15 -23.68 -33.09 -18.64
N PHE A 16 -22.80 -32.78 -19.59
CA PHE A 16 -21.35 -32.93 -19.41
C PHE A 16 -20.79 -31.99 -18.33
N LEU A 17 -21.18 -30.70 -18.34
CA LEU A 17 -20.75 -29.76 -17.31
C LEU A 17 -21.24 -30.19 -15.93
N THR A 18 -22.48 -30.68 -15.83
CA THR A 18 -23.03 -31.21 -14.58
C THR A 18 -22.24 -32.41 -14.08
N SER A 19 -21.86 -33.35 -14.96
CA SER A 19 -21.14 -34.56 -14.55
C SER A 19 -19.73 -34.30 -14.02
N ILE A 20 -19.10 -33.19 -14.42
CA ILE A 20 -17.77 -32.77 -13.92
C ILE A 20 -17.84 -31.72 -12.81
N GLY A 21 -19.04 -31.40 -12.29
CA GLY A 21 -19.24 -30.33 -11.29
C GLY A 21 -18.98 -28.91 -11.84
N GLY A 22 -18.98 -28.75 -13.16
CA GLY A 22 -18.84 -27.48 -13.86
C GLY A 22 -20.12 -26.64 -13.84
N THR A 23 -19.97 -25.33 -14.07
CA THR A 23 -21.12 -24.40 -14.13
C THR A 23 -21.91 -24.61 -15.42
N THR A 24 -23.18 -24.99 -15.32
CA THR A 24 -24.06 -25.18 -16.47
C THR A 24 -24.34 -23.86 -17.20
N ILE A 25 -24.70 -23.95 -18.46
CA ILE A 25 -25.10 -22.82 -19.30
C ILE A 25 -26.36 -22.16 -18.75
N LYS A 26 -27.31 -22.94 -18.22
CA LYS A 26 -28.49 -22.38 -17.53
C LYS A 26 -28.06 -21.50 -16.35
N THR A 27 -27.06 -21.93 -15.57
CA THR A 27 -26.49 -21.13 -14.49
C THR A 27 -25.76 -19.90 -15.02
N CYS A 28 -24.91 -20.02 -16.03
CA CYS A 28 -24.22 -18.88 -16.64
C CYS A 28 -25.18 -17.84 -17.22
N HIS A 29 -26.27 -18.28 -17.86
CA HIS A 29 -27.30 -17.40 -18.40
C HIS A 29 -28.07 -16.68 -17.29
N LYS A 30 -28.42 -17.39 -16.20
CA LYS A 30 -29.01 -16.77 -15.00
C LYS A 30 -28.09 -15.70 -14.42
N LEU A 31 -26.80 -16.01 -14.23
CA LEU A 31 -25.80 -15.06 -13.71
C LEU A 31 -25.59 -13.88 -14.65
N THR A 32 -25.62 -14.09 -15.96
CA THR A 32 -25.51 -13.01 -16.96
C THR A 32 -26.71 -12.07 -16.87
N ASN A 33 -27.93 -12.61 -16.75
CA ASN A 33 -29.13 -11.79 -16.61
C ASN A 33 -29.13 -11.00 -15.29
N ILE A 34 -28.69 -11.60 -14.19
CA ILE A 34 -28.51 -10.91 -12.92
C ILE A 34 -27.51 -9.74 -13.06
N LEU A 35 -26.37 -9.96 -13.71
CA LEU A 35 -25.37 -8.92 -13.93
C LEU A 35 -25.84 -7.80 -14.87
N VAL A 36 -26.57 -8.15 -15.93
CA VAL A 36 -27.11 -7.18 -16.91
C VAL A 36 -28.22 -6.34 -16.28
N ASN A 37 -29.11 -6.97 -15.51
CA ASN A 37 -30.25 -6.31 -14.89
C ASN A 37 -29.93 -5.68 -13.52
N LYS A 38 -28.69 -5.85 -13.04
CA LYS A 38 -28.21 -5.37 -11.73
C LYS A 38 -29.02 -5.90 -10.53
N ASP A 39 -29.58 -7.10 -10.66
CA ASP A 39 -30.39 -7.73 -9.61
C ASP A 39 -29.50 -8.49 -8.61
N PHE A 40 -28.69 -7.74 -7.87
CA PHE A 40 -27.68 -8.31 -6.98
C PHE A 40 -28.28 -9.00 -5.73
N ASP A 41 -29.55 -8.77 -5.43
CA ASP A 41 -30.23 -9.47 -4.33
C ASP A 41 -30.48 -10.95 -4.68
N GLU A 42 -30.82 -11.26 -5.94
CA GLU A 42 -30.89 -12.65 -6.43
C GLU A 42 -29.50 -13.31 -6.47
N PHE A 43 -28.44 -12.53 -6.76
CA PHE A 43 -27.05 -13.03 -6.73
C PHE A 43 -26.59 -13.42 -5.33
N ILE A 44 -26.97 -12.63 -4.32
CA ILE A 44 -26.58 -12.84 -2.92
C ILE A 44 -27.30 -14.05 -2.30
N THR A 45 -28.52 -14.35 -2.76
CA THR A 45 -29.34 -15.45 -2.24
C THR A 45 -29.05 -16.81 -2.89
N ASP A 46 -28.47 -16.85 -4.09
CA ASP A 46 -27.96 -18.09 -4.70
C ASP A 46 -26.62 -18.45 -4.02
N GLU A 47 -26.67 -19.29 -2.98
CA GLU A 47 -25.55 -19.74 -2.10
C GLU A 47 -24.29 -20.28 -2.83
N ARG A 48 -24.31 -20.30 -4.17
CA ARG A 48 -23.22 -20.69 -5.07
C ARG A 48 -22.38 -19.52 -5.60
N GLY A 49 -22.81 -18.28 -5.39
CA GLY A 49 -21.94 -17.12 -5.56
C GLY A 49 -20.79 -17.24 -4.56
N GLY A 50 -19.62 -17.67 -5.04
CA GLY A 50 -18.48 -18.05 -4.19
C GLY A 50 -18.30 -17.08 -3.04
N LYS A 51 -18.38 -17.59 -1.80
CA LYS A 51 -18.34 -16.88 -0.51
C LYS A 51 -17.78 -15.44 -0.60
N ILE A 52 -18.65 -14.50 -0.96
CA ILE A 52 -18.49 -13.10 -0.58
C ILE A 52 -19.11 -12.96 0.82
N GLU A 53 -18.56 -13.70 1.78
CA GLU A 53 -18.50 -13.19 3.15
C GLU A 53 -17.37 -12.15 3.20
N CYS A 54 -17.49 -11.12 2.38
CA CYS A 54 -16.85 -9.85 2.68
C CYS A 54 -17.79 -9.18 3.68
N SER A 55 -17.62 -9.61 4.94
CA SER A 55 -18.08 -8.95 6.16
C SER A 55 -18.92 -7.69 5.94
N LYS A 56 -20.26 -7.84 5.93
CA LYS A 56 -21.20 -6.78 6.34
C LYS A 56 -21.12 -6.52 7.85
N THR A 57 -19.93 -6.57 8.44
CA THR A 57 -19.68 -5.90 9.71
C THR A 57 -19.09 -4.55 9.35
N GLU A 58 -19.92 -3.52 9.49
CA GLU A 58 -19.56 -2.12 9.34
C GLU A 58 -18.19 -1.86 10.00
N ALA A 59 -17.14 -1.79 9.18
CA ALA A 59 -15.95 -1.07 9.58
C ALA A 59 -16.40 0.39 9.67
N THR A 60 -16.61 0.89 10.90
CA THR A 60 -17.03 2.28 11.18
C THR A 60 -16.00 3.33 10.77
N PHE A 61 -14.98 2.96 9.99
CA PHE A 61 -13.92 3.81 9.52
C PHE A 61 -13.97 3.86 7.99
N THR A 62 -14.46 4.97 7.47
CA THR A 62 -14.63 5.22 6.03
C THR A 62 -13.43 6.01 5.51
N ALA A 63 -13.25 6.04 4.18
CA ALA A 63 -12.24 6.89 3.57
C ALA A 63 -12.46 8.38 3.91
N GLU A 64 -13.72 8.79 4.13
CA GLU A 64 -14.10 10.09 4.69
C GLU A 64 -13.50 10.32 6.08
N THR A 65 -13.51 9.31 6.96
CA THR A 65 -12.91 9.42 8.30
C THR A 65 -11.38 9.59 8.24
N LEU A 66 -10.70 8.86 7.34
CA LEU A 66 -9.27 9.05 7.09
C LEU A 66 -8.99 10.47 6.59
N ALA A 67 -9.87 11.00 5.74
CA ALA A 67 -9.68 12.30 5.16
C ALA A 67 -9.88 13.46 6.15
N ARG A 68 -10.94 13.42 6.97
CA ARG A 68 -11.15 14.38 8.08
C ARG A 68 -9.96 14.41 9.05
N PHE A 69 -9.38 13.24 9.33
CA PHE A 69 -8.23 13.12 10.24
C PHE A 69 -6.95 13.77 9.70
N ILE A 70 -6.76 13.73 8.38
CA ILE A 70 -5.58 14.30 7.73
C ILE A 70 -5.81 15.80 7.45
N ASP A 71 -7.03 16.22 7.08
CA ASP A 71 -7.40 17.60 6.74
C ASP A 71 -7.24 18.58 7.93
N GLN A 72 -7.60 18.15 9.15
CA GLN A 72 -7.45 18.98 10.36
C GLN A 72 -6.00 19.35 10.73
N ARG A 73 -4.97 18.86 10.02
CA ARG A 73 -3.56 19.01 10.45
C ARG A 73 -2.57 19.55 9.41
N PHE A 74 -2.96 19.84 8.15
CA PHE A 74 -1.95 19.91 7.08
C PHE A 74 -2.05 20.94 5.93
N TYR A 75 -2.97 21.90 5.91
CA TYR A 75 -2.90 22.97 4.89
C TYR A 75 -2.00 24.14 5.39
N GLU A 76 -1.13 24.76 4.58
CA GLU A 76 -1.27 25.17 3.17
C GLU A 76 0.05 25.08 2.33
N LEU A 77 -0.05 24.77 1.03
CA LEU A 77 1.04 25.01 0.05
C LEU A 77 0.48 25.45 -1.32
N ASN A 78 0.79 26.71 -1.67
CA ASN A 78 0.80 27.37 -2.99
C ASN A 78 -0.43 28.18 -3.43
N SER A 79 -0.49 29.43 -2.96
CA SER A 79 -0.96 30.57 -3.78
C SER A 79 0.23 31.52 -4.03
N PRO A 80 0.61 31.81 -5.29
CA PRO A 80 1.80 32.61 -5.60
C PRO A 80 1.65 34.13 -5.40
N LYS A 81 0.64 34.60 -4.64
CA LYS A 81 0.36 36.04 -4.47
C LYS A 81 0.31 36.56 -3.04
N LYS A 82 0.60 35.74 -2.02
CA LYS A 82 0.94 36.21 -0.68
C LYS A 82 1.96 35.26 -0.07
N ILE A 83 3.24 35.51 -0.34
CA ILE A 83 4.31 35.10 0.56
C ILE A 83 4.28 36.12 1.70
N ASP A 84 3.24 36.04 2.50
CA ASP A 84 3.20 36.67 3.80
C ASP A 84 3.37 35.53 4.82
N GLN A 85 4.14 35.76 5.88
CA GLN A 85 4.77 34.75 6.75
C GLN A 85 3.80 33.94 7.64
N GLN A 86 2.64 33.53 7.14
CA GLN A 86 1.52 33.00 7.91
C GLN A 86 0.68 32.10 6.98
N LEU A 87 0.45 30.79 7.15
CA LEU A 87 0.10 30.07 8.38
C LEU A 87 0.26 28.54 8.29
N TRP A 88 1.16 27.98 9.09
CA TRP A 88 0.97 26.67 9.71
C TRP A 88 0.10 26.87 10.97
N ARG A 89 -1.16 26.42 11.01
CA ARG A 89 -2.01 26.36 12.23
C ARG A 89 -2.54 24.92 12.41
N ILE A 90 -1.80 23.97 13.02
CA ILE A 90 -1.63 23.57 14.44
C ILE A 90 -2.89 22.94 15.11
N PRO A 91 -2.82 21.67 15.59
CA PRO A 91 -2.63 21.40 17.03
C PRO A 91 -1.61 20.27 17.31
N THR A 92 -0.34 20.53 17.04
CA THR A 92 0.80 19.94 17.77
C THR A 92 1.89 21.01 17.89
N THR A 93 2.67 21.01 18.97
CA THR A 93 3.78 21.98 19.19
C THR A 93 4.91 21.87 18.14
N ALA A 94 4.87 20.85 17.29
CA ALA A 94 5.84 20.53 16.25
C ALA A 94 5.14 20.14 14.92
N PRO A 95 5.64 20.55 13.73
CA PRO A 95 5.16 20.08 12.43
C PRO A 95 5.26 18.55 12.30
N THR A 96 4.39 17.91 11.52
CA THR A 96 4.41 16.44 11.34
C THR A 96 4.94 16.07 9.95
N ILE A 97 5.83 15.08 9.86
CA ILE A 97 6.31 14.48 8.60
C ILE A 97 5.55 13.17 8.38
N LEU A 98 4.91 13.06 7.21
CA LEU A 98 4.31 11.82 6.76
C LEU A 98 5.35 10.98 6.00
N LEU A 99 5.52 9.73 6.42
CA LEU A 99 6.39 8.72 5.83
C LEU A 99 5.50 7.65 5.20
N CYS A 100 5.52 7.48 3.89
CA CYS A 100 4.75 6.43 3.21
C CYS A 100 5.68 5.25 2.90
N HIS A 101 5.28 4.04 3.27
CA HIS A 101 6.05 2.83 3.02
C HIS A 101 5.20 1.79 2.30
N ASP A 102 5.88 0.96 1.51
CA ASP A 102 5.36 -0.18 0.76
C ASP A 102 6.53 -0.95 0.11
N GLU A 103 6.27 -2.17 -0.34
CA GLU A 103 7.20 -2.99 -1.08
C GLU A 103 6.75 -3.23 -2.53
N SER A 104 7.71 -3.24 -3.46
CA SER A 104 7.44 -3.51 -4.86
C SER A 104 8.47 -4.45 -5.48
N THR A 105 7.97 -5.47 -6.17
CA THR A 105 8.79 -6.38 -6.98
C THR A 105 8.99 -5.87 -8.40
N TYR A 106 10.23 -5.97 -8.88
CA TYR A 106 10.65 -5.68 -10.25
C TYR A 106 11.22 -6.94 -10.87
N LYS A 107 10.80 -7.28 -12.08
CA LYS A 107 11.26 -8.49 -12.78
C LYS A 107 12.11 -8.07 -13.98
N CYS A 108 13.20 -8.79 -14.26
CA CYS A 108 14.06 -8.45 -15.40
C CYS A 108 13.31 -8.65 -16.74
N VAL A 109 12.46 -9.68 -16.85
CA VAL A 109 11.65 -9.95 -18.04
C VAL A 109 10.19 -9.56 -17.80
N GLU A 110 9.94 -8.26 -17.52
CA GLU A 110 8.58 -7.76 -17.33
C GLU A 110 7.86 -7.39 -18.65
N ILE A 111 8.60 -7.22 -19.75
CA ILE A 111 8.05 -6.80 -21.04
C ILE A 111 8.59 -7.63 -22.20
N THR A 112 7.73 -7.88 -23.18
CA THR A 112 8.15 -7.97 -24.58
C THR A 112 7.67 -6.74 -25.34
N ALA A 113 8.62 -5.97 -25.90
CA ALA A 113 8.46 -4.57 -26.29
C ALA A 113 7.21 -4.31 -27.14
N LYS A 114 6.93 -5.18 -28.11
CA LYS A 114 5.67 -5.33 -28.87
C LYS A 114 5.69 -6.76 -29.41
N ARG A 115 4.53 -7.37 -29.61
CA ARG A 115 4.43 -8.66 -30.32
C ARG A 115 3.31 -8.59 -31.34
N TRP A 116 3.56 -9.20 -32.49
CA TRP A 116 2.51 -9.52 -33.44
C TRP A 116 1.72 -10.70 -32.87
N ILE A 117 0.42 -10.48 -32.67
CA ILE A 117 -0.52 -11.49 -32.21
C ILE A 117 -1.43 -11.77 -33.40
N MET A 118 -1.58 -13.05 -33.76
CA MET A 118 -2.59 -13.42 -34.76
C MET A 118 -3.98 -13.11 -34.20
N PRO A 119 -4.92 -12.61 -35.02
CA PRO A 119 -6.33 -12.54 -34.62
C PRO A 119 -6.76 -13.90 -34.05
N ASP A 120 -7.46 -13.86 -32.91
CA ASP A 120 -7.98 -15.04 -32.17
C ASP A 120 -6.95 -15.94 -31.46
N ASN A 121 -5.66 -15.59 -31.51
CA ASN A 121 -4.60 -16.42 -30.93
C ASN A 121 -3.72 -15.61 -29.97
N ALA A 122 -4.32 -14.98 -28.96
CA ALA A 122 -3.59 -14.32 -27.88
C ALA A 122 -3.15 -15.36 -26.84
N PRO A 123 -1.88 -15.84 -26.85
CA PRO A 123 -1.40 -16.73 -25.82
C PRO A 123 -1.43 -16.05 -24.45
N PHE A 124 -1.97 -16.75 -23.45
CA PHE A 124 -1.79 -16.39 -22.06
C PHE A 124 -0.34 -16.63 -21.67
N TYR A 125 0.37 -15.58 -21.29
CA TYR A 125 1.73 -15.72 -20.75
C TYR A 125 1.69 -15.71 -19.24
N ASN A 126 2.37 -16.67 -18.63
CA ASN A 126 2.60 -16.65 -17.20
C ASN A 126 3.38 -15.38 -16.84
N LYS A 127 2.76 -14.57 -15.97
CA LYS A 127 3.39 -13.38 -15.42
C LYS A 127 4.65 -13.79 -14.65
N GLY A 128 5.81 -13.30 -15.07
CA GLY A 128 7.01 -13.30 -14.23
C GLY A 128 8.05 -14.39 -14.46
N LYS A 129 8.48 -14.56 -15.72
CA LYS A 129 9.74 -15.23 -16.00
C LYS A 129 10.93 -14.33 -15.61
N GLY A 130 12.07 -14.96 -15.31
CA GLY A 130 13.33 -14.27 -15.01
C GLY A 130 13.54 -13.92 -13.53
N ARG A 131 14.75 -13.46 -13.22
CA ARG A 131 15.13 -13.00 -11.88
C ARG A 131 14.36 -11.74 -11.53
N SER A 132 14.18 -11.51 -10.23
CA SER A 132 13.48 -10.33 -9.74
C SER A 132 14.18 -9.71 -8.55
N ILE A 133 13.83 -8.48 -8.22
CA ILE A 133 14.33 -7.76 -7.06
C ILE A 133 13.10 -7.16 -6.37
N MET A 134 12.96 -7.42 -5.08
CA MET A 134 11.96 -6.75 -4.26
C MET A 134 12.62 -5.55 -3.60
N TYR A 135 12.04 -4.38 -3.79
CA TYR A 135 12.45 -3.16 -3.13
C TYR A 135 11.44 -2.81 -2.07
N SER A 136 11.92 -2.31 -0.94
CA SER A 136 11.13 -1.72 0.13
C SER A 136 11.64 -0.30 0.35
N ASP A 137 10.81 0.70 0.04
CA ASP A 137 11.20 2.11 0.10
C ASP A 137 10.31 2.90 1.05
N LEU A 138 10.83 4.06 1.46
CA LEU A 138 10.09 5.04 2.24
C LEU A 138 10.07 6.39 1.52
N LEU A 139 8.87 6.89 1.25
CA LEU A 139 8.67 8.24 0.75
C LEU A 139 8.42 9.23 1.87
N VAL A 140 9.21 10.30 1.90
CA VAL A 140 9.06 11.39 2.84
C VAL A 140 8.22 12.51 2.25
N MET A 141 7.35 13.09 3.07
CA MET A 141 6.63 14.32 2.76
C MET A 141 7.33 15.51 3.43
N HIS A 142 8.50 15.88 2.91
CA HIS A 142 9.29 17.01 3.41
C HIS A 142 9.95 17.78 2.25
N GLN A 143 10.24 19.07 2.48
CA GLN A 143 10.80 19.97 1.47
C GLN A 143 12.21 19.59 1.00
N SER A 144 12.97 18.88 1.84
CA SER A 144 14.33 18.45 1.49
C SER A 144 14.39 17.30 0.49
N GLY A 145 13.27 16.60 0.27
CA GLY A 145 13.17 15.61 -0.79
C GLY A 145 12.20 14.47 -0.46
N PRO A 146 11.90 13.64 -1.48
CA PRO A 146 10.98 12.52 -1.32
C PRO A 146 11.62 11.27 -0.71
N PHE A 147 12.95 11.20 -0.56
CA PHE A 147 13.64 10.03 -0.03
C PHE A 147 14.36 10.36 1.27
N PHE A 148 14.32 9.42 2.21
CA PHE A 148 15.07 9.52 3.44
C PHE A 148 16.52 9.06 3.26
N SER A 149 17.47 9.91 3.59
CA SER A 149 18.88 9.53 3.74
C SER A 149 19.59 10.50 4.67
N LEU A 150 20.57 10.00 5.41
CA LEU A 150 21.48 10.80 6.22
C LEU A 150 22.72 11.19 5.42
N THR A 151 23.26 12.37 5.73
CA THR A 151 24.62 12.72 5.30
C THR A 151 25.64 11.83 6.02
N GLU A 152 26.87 11.72 5.50
CA GLU A 152 27.93 10.91 6.14
C GLU A 152 28.17 11.31 7.60
N LYS A 153 28.07 12.61 7.90
CA LYS A 153 28.27 13.14 9.24
C LYS A 153 27.12 12.75 10.18
N GLU A 154 25.87 12.89 9.73
CA GLU A 154 24.68 12.46 10.48
C GLU A 154 24.67 10.93 10.69
N TYR A 155 25.06 10.15 9.69
CA TYR A 155 25.14 8.69 9.79
C TYR A 155 26.26 8.24 10.74
N SER A 156 27.41 8.91 10.72
CA SER A 156 28.51 8.66 11.67
C SER A 156 28.10 8.95 13.12
N GLU A 157 27.27 9.97 13.35
CA GLU A 157 26.68 10.27 14.66
C GLU A 157 25.66 9.19 15.06
N ALA A 158 24.85 8.71 14.12
CA ALA A 158 23.92 7.60 14.34
C ALA A 158 24.65 6.32 14.75
N LEU A 159 25.75 5.96 14.08
CA LEU A 159 26.56 4.78 14.37
C LEU A 159 27.18 4.78 15.77
N LYS A 160 27.53 5.95 16.31
CA LYS A 160 28.03 6.07 17.69
C LYS A 160 26.96 5.69 18.72
N THR A 161 25.69 5.95 18.39
CA THR A 161 24.55 5.69 19.28
C THR A 161 23.99 4.29 19.06
N TYR A 162 23.96 3.84 17.81
CA TYR A 162 23.42 2.56 17.37
C TYR A 162 24.46 1.82 16.51
N PRO A 163 25.45 1.16 17.14
CA PRO A 163 26.49 0.42 16.41
C PRO A 163 25.94 -0.70 15.53
N ASN A 164 24.80 -1.28 15.93
CA ASN A 164 24.10 -2.35 15.22
C ASN A 164 23.57 -1.92 13.84
N LEU A 165 23.58 -0.62 13.51
CA LEU A 165 23.25 -0.14 12.16
C LEU A 165 24.30 -0.57 11.12
N ASN A 166 25.49 -0.99 11.56
CA ASN A 166 26.56 -1.51 10.71
C ASN A 166 26.55 -3.04 10.58
N ASP A 167 25.65 -3.73 11.29
CA ASP A 167 25.59 -5.18 11.24
C ASP A 167 25.10 -5.62 9.85
N ASP A 168 25.82 -6.57 9.25
CA ASP A 168 25.39 -7.22 8.03
C ASP A 168 24.10 -7.99 8.32
N CYS A 169 23.06 -7.72 7.54
CA CYS A 169 21.82 -8.45 7.56
C CYS A 169 21.47 -8.93 6.16
N ASP A 170 20.56 -9.88 6.03
CA ASP A 170 20.14 -10.46 4.74
C ASP A 170 19.48 -9.44 3.78
N ILE A 171 19.33 -8.19 4.23
CA ILE A 171 18.69 -7.10 3.51
C ILE A 171 19.75 -6.11 3.05
N ASN A 172 19.80 -5.83 1.74
CA ASN A 172 20.73 -4.83 1.22
C ASN A 172 20.13 -3.43 1.41
N TYR A 173 20.53 -2.74 2.48
CA TYR A 173 20.14 -1.34 2.70
C TYR A 173 20.87 -0.40 1.76
N GLU A 174 20.16 0.62 1.28
CA GLU A 174 20.79 1.76 0.63
C GLU A 174 21.66 2.53 1.63
N LYS A 175 22.79 3.04 1.14
CA LYS A 175 23.76 3.76 1.96
C LYS A 175 23.09 4.89 2.74
N ASN A 176 23.32 4.91 4.06
CA ASN A 176 22.82 5.91 4.99
C ASN A 176 21.28 6.07 4.99
N SER A 177 20.53 5.03 4.58
CA SER A 177 19.08 5.02 4.51
C SER A 177 18.50 3.77 5.20
N ALA A 178 17.17 3.71 5.26
CA ALA A 178 16.38 2.52 5.58
C ALA A 178 15.69 1.92 4.35
N SER A 179 15.81 2.53 3.17
CA SER A 179 15.43 1.90 1.90
C SER A 179 16.25 0.64 1.68
N ALA A 180 15.63 -0.42 1.16
CA ALA A 180 16.20 -1.74 1.11
C ALA A 180 15.83 -2.50 -0.17
N ALA A 181 16.70 -3.42 -0.58
CA ALA A 181 16.46 -4.33 -1.69
C ALA A 181 16.87 -5.77 -1.35
N ILE A 182 16.08 -6.72 -1.83
CA ILE A 182 16.37 -8.15 -1.74
C ILE A 182 16.31 -8.72 -3.16
N ALA A 183 17.43 -9.26 -3.63
CA ALA A 183 17.46 -10.00 -4.89
C ALA A 183 16.67 -11.30 -4.72
N LEU A 184 15.65 -11.49 -5.55
CA LEU A 184 14.81 -12.68 -5.55
C LEU A 184 15.50 -13.77 -6.39
N GLY A 185 16.25 -14.62 -5.68
CA GLY A 185 16.83 -15.87 -6.16
C GLY A 185 16.94 -16.83 -4.98
N GLY A 186 15.88 -17.62 -4.74
CA GLY A 186 15.64 -18.38 -3.50
C GLY A 186 14.33 -17.98 -2.81
N ASP A 187 14.07 -18.48 -1.60
CA ASP A 187 12.89 -18.17 -0.75
C ASP A 187 13.00 -16.81 -0.02
N ASN A 188 13.69 -15.84 -0.62
CA ASN A 188 13.95 -14.56 0.02
C ASN A 188 12.84 -13.56 -0.31
N TYR A 189 12.10 -13.09 0.70
CA TYR A 189 11.08 -12.05 0.60
C TYR A 189 11.09 -11.20 1.88
N PHE A 190 10.50 -10.01 1.84
CA PHE A 190 10.29 -9.22 3.06
C PHE A 190 9.27 -9.94 3.96
N ASN A 191 9.77 -10.66 4.96
CA ASN A 191 8.98 -11.26 6.03
C ASN A 191 8.78 -10.26 7.19
N ASN A 192 7.94 -10.62 8.16
CA ASN A 192 7.61 -9.74 9.29
C ASN A 192 8.87 -9.21 10.02
N GLN A 193 9.89 -10.05 10.21
CA GLN A 193 11.11 -9.66 10.91
C GLN A 193 11.94 -8.67 10.11
N SER A 194 12.08 -8.92 8.80
CA SER A 194 12.81 -8.03 7.90
C SER A 194 12.18 -6.64 7.82
N VAL A 195 10.84 -6.57 7.76
CA VAL A 195 10.09 -5.31 7.78
C VAL A 195 10.24 -4.60 9.13
N LEU A 196 10.12 -5.31 10.25
CA LEU A 196 10.35 -4.73 11.59
C LEU A 196 11.78 -4.21 11.75
N ASN A 197 12.78 -4.94 11.26
CA ASN A 197 14.17 -4.50 11.28
C ASN A 197 14.37 -3.23 10.44
N GLN A 198 13.72 -3.15 9.28
CA GLN A 198 13.75 -1.96 8.43
C GLN A 198 13.12 -0.74 9.13
N PHE A 199 11.94 -0.89 9.75
CA PHE A 199 11.31 0.20 10.51
C PHE A 199 12.12 0.58 11.73
N LYS A 200 12.69 -0.38 12.46
CA LYS A 200 13.59 -0.11 13.60
C LYS A 200 14.80 0.72 13.15
N ARG A 201 15.42 0.32 12.04
CA ARG A 201 16.52 1.07 11.41
C ARG A 201 16.09 2.48 11.07
N LEU A 202 14.94 2.67 10.41
CA LEU A 202 14.39 3.99 10.11
C LEU A 202 14.23 4.83 11.37
N PHE A 203 13.57 4.30 12.40
CA PHE A 203 13.28 5.02 13.64
C PHE A 203 14.53 5.41 14.42
N GLN A 204 15.58 4.57 14.36
CA GLN A 204 16.90 4.90 14.89
C GLN A 204 17.57 6.04 14.10
N LEU A 205 17.38 6.12 12.79
CA LEU A 205 18.02 7.12 11.93
C LEU A 205 17.30 8.49 11.94
N LEU A 206 15.97 8.53 12.10
CA LEU A 206 15.17 9.76 12.02
C LEU A 206 15.67 10.90 12.93
N PRO A 207 16.04 10.68 14.21
CA PRO A 207 16.52 11.74 15.11
C PRO A 207 17.80 12.44 14.64
N PHE A 208 18.62 11.79 13.81
CA PHE A 208 19.89 12.35 13.32
C PHE A 208 19.73 13.23 12.09
N LYS A 209 18.55 13.23 11.46
CA LYS A 209 18.31 14.11 10.31
C LYS A 209 18.07 15.53 10.79
N LYS A 210 19.04 16.42 10.59
CA LYS A 210 19.00 17.80 11.09
C LYS A 210 17.77 18.58 10.63
N GLU A 211 17.38 18.36 9.38
CA GLU A 211 16.21 18.99 8.76
C GLU A 211 14.89 18.58 9.42
N TYR A 212 14.85 17.41 10.07
CA TYR A 212 13.65 16.87 10.70
C TYR A 212 13.60 17.18 12.20
N LYS A 213 14.55 17.95 12.72
CA LYS A 213 14.54 18.40 14.11
C LYS A 213 13.22 19.11 14.40
N ASN A 214 12.65 18.86 15.57
CA ASN A 214 11.35 19.39 16.00
C ASN A 214 10.17 18.98 15.11
N HIS A 215 10.26 17.86 14.39
CA HIS A 215 9.10 17.28 13.71
C HIS A 215 8.58 16.05 14.45
N ASN A 216 7.27 15.86 14.42
CA ASN A 216 6.62 14.58 14.74
C ASN A 216 6.62 13.69 13.49
N PHE A 217 6.55 12.38 13.66
CA PHE A 217 6.50 11.44 12.55
C PHE A 217 5.22 10.61 12.53
N LEU A 218 4.73 10.39 11.32
CA LEU A 218 3.57 9.58 11.04
C LEU A 218 3.91 8.64 9.89
N CYS A 219 3.84 7.33 10.10
CA CYS A 219 4.08 6.34 9.06
C CYS A 219 2.75 5.83 8.49
N LEU A 220 2.59 5.91 7.19
CA LEU A 220 1.48 5.37 6.43
C LEU A 220 1.92 4.07 5.74
N VAL A 221 1.26 2.97 6.07
CA VAL A 221 1.55 1.63 5.55
C VAL A 221 0.26 0.98 5.07
N ASP A 222 0.38 -0.02 4.18
CA ASP A 222 -0.78 -0.82 3.80
C ASP A 222 -1.19 -1.82 4.89
N ASN A 223 -2.37 -2.43 4.73
CA ASN A 223 -2.89 -3.44 5.65
C ASN A 223 -2.42 -4.86 5.24
N SER A 224 -1.13 -5.01 4.94
CA SER A 224 -0.53 -6.31 4.66
C SER A 224 -0.42 -7.16 5.92
N ARG A 225 -0.32 -8.48 5.76
CA ARG A 225 -0.11 -9.40 6.89
C ARG A 225 1.21 -9.15 7.61
N THR A 226 2.22 -8.63 6.90
CA THR A 226 3.54 -8.30 7.46
C THR A 226 3.46 -7.08 8.37
N HIS A 227 2.69 -6.05 8.00
CA HIS A 227 2.50 -4.84 8.81
C HIS A 227 1.57 -5.03 10.01
N THR A 228 0.60 -5.94 9.88
CA THR A 228 -0.42 -6.20 10.90
C THR A 228 -0.15 -7.41 11.78
N ALA A 229 1.01 -8.06 11.59
CA ALA A 229 1.41 -9.22 12.37
C ALA A 229 1.44 -8.90 13.87
N THR A 230 0.68 -9.68 14.65
CA THR A 230 0.69 -9.63 16.12
C THR A 230 1.77 -10.58 16.65
N GLU A 231 1.97 -10.63 17.96
CA GLU A 231 2.66 -11.77 18.58
C GLU A 231 1.82 -13.03 18.34
N THR A 232 2.10 -13.75 17.26
CA THR A 232 1.44 -15.03 16.96
C THR A 232 2.26 -16.17 17.54
N HIS A 233 1.61 -17.01 18.35
CA HIS A 233 2.10 -18.33 18.72
C HIS A 233 2.22 -19.20 17.45
N LEU A 234 3.09 -20.23 17.47
CA LEU A 234 3.30 -21.16 16.35
C LEU A 234 2.00 -21.78 15.79
N ASN A 235 0.91 -21.79 16.58
CA ASN A 235 -0.38 -22.39 16.24
C ASN A 235 -1.34 -21.47 15.46
N ASP A 236 -0.99 -20.21 15.19
CA ASP A 236 -1.86 -19.27 14.46
C ASP A 236 -1.77 -19.42 12.92
N PHE A 237 -0.94 -20.34 12.41
CA PHE A 237 -0.89 -20.66 10.98
C PHE A 237 -2.16 -21.38 10.52
N GLY A 238 -3.15 -20.60 10.11
CA GLY A 238 -4.45 -21.08 9.63
C GLY A 238 -5.60 -20.17 10.01
N MET A 239 -5.42 -19.29 11.00
CA MET A 239 -6.44 -18.32 11.37
C MET A 239 -6.34 -17.09 10.47
N ARG A 240 -7.44 -16.76 9.79
CA ARG A 240 -7.63 -15.44 9.19
C ARG A 240 -7.39 -14.40 10.30
N PRO A 241 -6.76 -13.24 10.03
CA PRO A 241 -6.76 -12.17 11.00
C PRO A 241 -8.23 -11.91 11.39
N GLY A 242 -8.54 -12.17 12.65
CA GLY A 242 -9.85 -11.82 13.20
C GLY A 242 -10.09 -10.32 13.00
N PRO A 243 -11.34 -9.85 13.07
CA PRO A 243 -11.73 -8.45 12.77
C PRO A 243 -11.17 -7.38 13.72
N GLY A 244 -10.09 -7.66 14.46
CA GLY A 244 -9.58 -6.87 15.58
C GLY A 244 -8.17 -6.30 15.41
N VAL A 245 -7.68 -6.07 14.19
CA VAL A 245 -6.56 -5.13 13.99
C VAL A 245 -7.14 -3.72 14.09
N LEU A 246 -6.49 -2.83 14.83
CA LEU A 246 -6.82 -1.42 15.03
C LEU A 246 -7.03 -0.65 13.70
N LEU A 247 -8.21 -0.81 13.11
CA LEU A 247 -8.79 0.14 12.17
C LEU A 247 -9.26 1.34 13.01
N ILE A 248 -8.33 2.28 13.26
CA ILE A 248 -8.55 3.68 13.67
C ILE A 248 -9.89 3.89 14.42
N ARG A 249 -10.05 3.22 15.57
CA ARG A 249 -11.19 3.42 16.50
C ARG A 249 -10.78 4.23 17.72
N SER A 250 -9.50 4.21 18.09
CA SER A 250 -9.02 4.71 19.39
C SER A 250 -8.69 6.20 19.43
N ILE A 251 -8.48 6.88 18.30
CA ILE A 251 -8.08 8.31 18.33
C ILE A 251 -9.29 9.26 18.22
N ILE A 252 -10.43 8.82 17.67
CA ILE A 252 -11.65 9.64 17.57
C ILE A 252 -12.51 9.57 18.85
N LEU A 253 -12.40 8.49 19.63
CA LEU A 253 -13.21 8.32 20.84
C LEU A 253 -12.89 9.35 21.94
N MET A 254 -11.72 10.00 21.91
CA MET A 254 -11.38 11.03 22.89
C MET A 254 -12.05 12.39 22.65
N ASN A 255 -12.47 12.70 21.41
CA ASN A 255 -13.05 14.01 21.10
C ASN A 255 -14.58 14.02 20.95
N THR A 256 -15.23 12.85 20.93
CA THR A 256 -16.64 12.79 20.48
C THR A 256 -17.60 12.17 21.50
N VAL A 257 -17.13 11.61 22.63
CA VAL A 257 -18.03 10.89 23.55
C VAL A 257 -17.82 11.33 24.99
N LYS A 258 -18.87 11.96 25.57
CA LYS A 258 -19.04 12.23 27.01
C LYS A 258 -19.30 10.93 27.81
N ASN A 259 -18.58 9.84 27.55
CA ASN A 259 -18.73 8.62 28.33
C ASN A 259 -17.63 8.52 29.38
N LYS A 260 -18.01 8.00 30.56
CA LYS A 260 -17.13 7.87 31.72
C LYS A 260 -15.92 7.00 31.37
N LEU A 261 -14.76 7.44 31.83
CA LEU A 261 -13.44 6.81 31.64
C LEU A 261 -13.41 5.31 32.00
N SER A 262 -14.29 4.89 32.94
CA SER A 262 -14.46 3.51 33.37
C SER A 262 -14.94 2.56 32.27
N ASP A 263 -15.76 3.04 31.34
CA ASP A 263 -16.42 2.21 30.33
C ASP A 263 -15.49 1.95 29.13
N VAL A 264 -14.50 2.83 28.92
CA VAL A 264 -13.46 2.69 27.89
C VAL A 264 -12.36 1.73 28.36
N MET A 265 -12.03 1.71 29.65
CA MET A 265 -11.00 0.83 30.19
C MET A 265 -11.37 -0.65 30.11
N MET A 266 -12.66 -1.01 30.26
CA MET A 266 -13.10 -2.42 30.12
C MET A 266 -13.14 -2.92 28.67
N MET A 267 -13.12 -2.05 27.65
CA MET A 267 -13.08 -2.43 26.23
C MET A 267 -11.66 -2.52 25.64
N MET A 268 -10.64 -2.00 26.34
CA MET A 268 -9.26 -1.91 25.85
C MET A 268 -8.45 -3.20 26.02
N ASP A 269 -8.92 -4.17 26.79
CA ASP A 269 -8.17 -5.40 27.12
C ASP A 269 -8.09 -6.45 25.99
N THR A 270 -8.69 -6.22 24.81
CA THR A 270 -8.69 -7.23 23.72
C THR A 270 -8.32 -6.70 22.34
N VAL A 271 -7.69 -5.54 22.23
CA VAL A 271 -7.28 -5.00 20.93
C VAL A 271 -5.88 -5.50 20.57
N LYS A 272 -5.77 -6.37 19.58
CA LYS A 272 -4.48 -6.92 19.14
C LYS A 272 -3.68 -5.84 18.42
N VAL A 273 -2.73 -5.22 19.13
CA VAL A 273 -1.76 -4.25 18.59
C VAL A 273 -0.69 -4.99 17.78
N SER A 274 -0.36 -4.50 16.57
CA SER A 274 0.67 -5.13 15.74
C SER A 274 2.07 -4.91 16.32
N LYS A 275 3.02 -5.79 15.96
CA LYS A 275 4.44 -5.62 16.35
C LYS A 275 5.01 -4.30 15.84
N LEU A 276 4.57 -3.85 14.67
CA LEU A 276 5.00 -2.59 14.07
C LEU A 276 4.49 -1.39 14.87
N GLU A 277 3.24 -1.41 15.32
CA GLU A 277 2.69 -0.38 16.19
C GLU A 277 3.40 -0.31 17.54
N LYS A 278 3.68 -1.47 18.16
CA LYS A 278 4.46 -1.53 19.41
C LYS A 278 5.85 -0.92 19.23
N LEU A 279 6.57 -1.32 18.18
CA LEU A 279 7.87 -0.77 17.83
C LEU A 279 7.80 0.74 17.60
N ALA A 280 6.81 1.23 16.85
CA ALA A 280 6.67 2.66 16.58
C ALA A 280 6.40 3.47 17.86
N ALA A 281 5.62 2.93 18.79
CA ALA A 281 5.34 3.56 20.08
C ALA A 281 6.61 3.77 20.93
N GLU A 282 7.57 2.85 20.88
CA GLU A 282 8.89 2.98 21.56
C GLU A 282 9.66 4.23 21.10
N TYR A 283 9.45 4.66 19.85
CA TYR A 283 10.10 5.82 19.24
C TYR A 283 9.20 7.06 19.17
N ASN A 284 8.02 7.03 19.82
CA ASN A 284 7.00 8.10 19.74
C ASN A 284 6.55 8.40 18.30
N ILE A 285 6.45 7.34 17.47
CA ILE A 285 6.00 7.40 16.08
C ILE A 285 4.63 6.74 15.97
N LYS A 286 3.74 7.34 15.19
CA LYS A 286 2.40 6.79 14.96
C LYS A 286 2.34 6.05 13.62
N ILE A 287 1.68 4.90 13.60
CA ILE A 287 1.37 4.15 12.38
C ILE A 287 -0.08 4.44 11.97
N ILE A 288 -0.30 4.59 10.66
CA ILE A 288 -1.61 4.63 10.03
C ILE A 288 -1.63 3.52 8.98
N PHE A 289 -2.62 2.64 9.09
CA PHE A 289 -2.90 1.66 8.05
C PHE A 289 -3.85 2.27 7.01
N THR A 290 -3.52 2.11 5.74
CA THR A 290 -4.42 2.48 4.65
C THR A 290 -5.59 1.49 4.57
N LEU A 291 -6.67 1.94 3.92
CA LEU A 291 -7.81 1.09 3.67
C LEU A 291 -7.42 -0.04 2.70
N LYS A 292 -7.94 -1.23 3.00
CA LYS A 292 -7.68 -2.40 2.17
C LYS A 292 -8.23 -2.18 0.76
N TYR A 293 -7.42 -2.46 -0.26
CA TYR A 293 -7.73 -2.26 -1.68
C TYR A 293 -7.80 -0.79 -2.14
N HIS A 294 -7.36 0.16 -1.32
CA HIS A 294 -7.29 1.59 -1.65
C HIS A 294 -5.86 2.06 -1.89
N CYS A 295 -5.19 1.49 -2.90
CA CYS A 295 -3.79 1.83 -3.21
C CYS A 295 -3.61 3.32 -3.56
N GLU A 296 -4.64 4.00 -4.06
CA GLU A 296 -4.64 5.44 -4.33
C GLU A 296 -4.49 6.31 -3.07
N THR A 297 -4.74 5.74 -1.88
CA THR A 297 -4.51 6.38 -0.58
C THR A 297 -3.09 6.20 -0.08
N ASN A 298 -2.24 5.41 -0.73
CA ASN A 298 -0.80 5.35 -0.42
C ASN A 298 -0.01 6.05 -1.54
N ARG A 299 0.67 7.15 -1.22
CA ARG A 299 1.41 7.95 -2.23
C ARG A 299 2.52 7.15 -2.92
N ILE A 300 3.11 6.18 -2.22
CA ILE A 300 4.22 5.38 -2.74
C ILE A 300 3.83 4.50 -3.94
N GLU A 301 2.56 4.17 -4.09
CA GLU A 301 2.05 3.40 -5.23
C GLU A 301 2.23 4.15 -6.55
N GLY A 302 2.01 5.47 -6.51
CA GLY A 302 2.26 6.34 -7.65
C GLY A 302 3.75 6.50 -8.00
N TYR A 303 4.62 6.28 -7.02
CA TYR A 303 6.07 6.23 -7.19
C TYR A 303 6.51 4.91 -7.81
N TRP A 304 6.04 3.77 -7.30
CA TRP A 304 6.29 2.46 -7.89
C TRP A 304 5.80 2.37 -9.33
N CYS A 305 4.64 2.92 -9.63
CA CYS A 305 4.14 3.01 -11.00
C CYS A 305 5.11 3.76 -11.92
N HIS A 306 5.65 4.90 -11.47
CA HIS A 306 6.60 5.70 -12.24
C HIS A 306 7.92 4.97 -12.47
N LEU A 307 8.49 4.38 -11.41
CA LEU A 307 9.75 3.63 -11.52
C LEU A 307 9.61 2.42 -12.44
N LYS A 308 8.53 1.65 -12.29
CA LYS A 308 8.23 0.52 -13.19
C LYS A 308 8.16 1.00 -14.63
N GLN A 309 7.42 2.08 -14.93
CA GLN A 309 7.36 2.63 -16.28
C GLN A 309 8.72 3.08 -16.82
N TYR A 310 9.57 3.67 -15.98
CA TYR A 310 10.92 4.06 -16.37
C TYR A 310 11.78 2.84 -16.71
N ILE A 311 11.88 1.89 -15.77
CA ILE A 311 12.68 0.66 -15.94
C ILE A 311 12.23 -0.10 -17.18
N ARG A 312 10.91 -0.23 -17.35
CA ARG A 312 10.29 -0.88 -18.50
C ARG A 312 10.68 -0.28 -19.85
N LYS A 313 10.94 1.02 -19.92
CA LYS A 313 11.35 1.72 -21.16
C LYS A 313 12.84 1.61 -21.45
N HIS A 314 13.67 1.33 -20.44
CA HIS A 314 15.14 1.41 -20.54
C HIS A 314 15.84 0.08 -20.26
N THR A 315 15.09 -0.97 -19.92
CA THR A 315 15.63 -2.31 -19.69
C THR A 315 15.91 -3.03 -21.01
N ASP A 316 17.03 -3.73 -21.06
CA ASP A 316 17.38 -4.73 -22.08
C ASP A 316 16.95 -6.15 -21.66
N GLN A 317 16.16 -6.25 -20.58
CA GLN A 317 15.71 -7.48 -19.92
C GLN A 317 16.80 -8.29 -19.20
N SER A 318 18.02 -7.74 -19.07
CA SER A 318 19.07 -8.33 -18.23
C SER A 318 18.90 -7.96 -16.76
N PHE A 319 19.37 -8.84 -15.87
CA PHE A 319 19.35 -8.59 -14.43
C PHE A 319 20.34 -7.48 -14.01
N GLU A 320 21.51 -7.43 -14.67
CA GLU A 320 22.52 -6.40 -14.44
C GLU A 320 22.02 -5.01 -14.83
N LYS A 321 21.29 -4.88 -15.95
CA LYS A 321 20.67 -3.60 -16.29
C LYS A 321 19.58 -3.20 -15.29
N LEU A 322 18.82 -4.16 -14.76
CA LEU A 322 17.78 -3.86 -13.77
C LEU A 322 18.36 -3.21 -12.49
N THR A 323 19.50 -3.68 -11.99
CA THR A 323 20.12 -3.12 -10.77
C THR A 323 20.65 -1.71 -10.99
N THR A 324 21.16 -1.40 -12.19
CA THR A 324 21.66 -0.05 -12.54
C THR A 324 20.55 0.95 -12.83
N LEU A 325 19.40 0.50 -13.34
CA LEU A 325 18.28 1.38 -13.67
C LEU A 325 17.52 1.94 -12.46
N MET A 326 17.59 1.29 -11.30
CA MET A 326 16.83 1.75 -10.13
C MET A 326 17.28 3.13 -9.63
N PRO A 327 18.59 3.38 -9.40
CA PRO A 327 19.09 4.73 -9.09
C PRO A 327 18.72 5.76 -10.16
N GLU A 328 18.83 5.41 -11.45
CA GLU A 328 18.44 6.30 -12.55
C GLU A 328 16.95 6.67 -12.51
N ALA A 329 16.09 5.70 -12.25
CA ALA A 329 14.64 5.89 -12.14
C ALA A 329 14.27 6.80 -10.95
N LYS A 330 14.93 6.61 -9.79
CA LYS A 330 14.79 7.47 -8.60
C LYS A 330 15.24 8.91 -8.90
N ALA A 331 16.37 9.08 -9.56
CA ALA A 331 16.86 10.40 -9.99
C ALA A 331 15.86 11.08 -10.95
N ASN A 332 15.33 10.33 -11.93
CA ASN A 332 14.33 10.82 -12.86
C ASN A 332 13.03 11.29 -12.17
N PHE A 333 12.60 10.56 -11.13
CA PHE A 333 11.42 10.88 -10.33
C PHE A 333 11.55 12.23 -9.60
N ILE A 334 12.75 12.55 -9.12
CA ILE A 334 13.07 13.86 -8.53
C ILE A 334 13.14 14.94 -9.61
N GLN A 335 14.00 14.74 -10.63
CA GLN A 335 14.29 15.75 -11.66
C GLN A 335 13.02 16.23 -12.40
N LYS A 336 12.09 15.31 -12.69
CA LYS A 336 10.82 15.65 -13.37
C LYS A 336 9.72 16.15 -12.42
N LEU A 337 10.05 16.38 -11.15
CA LEU A 337 9.12 16.81 -10.09
C LEU A 337 7.88 15.90 -9.96
N ILE A 338 8.03 14.62 -10.31
CA ILE A 338 6.92 13.66 -10.30
C ILE A 338 6.43 13.46 -8.87
N HIS A 339 7.35 13.46 -7.90
CA HIS A 339 7.02 13.41 -6.48
C HIS A 339 6.02 14.49 -6.05
N LEU A 340 6.13 15.73 -6.55
CA LEU A 340 5.19 16.82 -6.26
C LEU A 340 3.83 16.61 -6.94
N LYS A 341 3.83 16.13 -8.19
CA LYS A 341 2.58 15.79 -8.90
C LYS A 341 1.82 14.68 -8.16
N ARG A 342 2.52 13.64 -7.69
CA ARG A 342 1.95 12.56 -6.89
C ARG A 342 1.47 13.02 -5.53
N PHE A 343 2.18 13.95 -4.89
CA PHE A 343 1.74 14.59 -3.64
C PHE A 343 0.40 15.31 -3.81
N ARG A 344 0.26 16.16 -4.83
CA ARG A 344 -1.01 16.85 -5.13
C ARG A 344 -2.14 15.87 -5.42
N ARG A 345 -1.85 14.77 -6.13
CA ARG A 345 -2.83 13.72 -6.42
C ARG A 345 -3.29 13.00 -5.16
N PHE A 346 -2.38 12.62 -4.28
CA PHE A 346 -2.70 12.02 -2.97
C PHE A 346 -3.67 12.91 -2.19
N TRP A 347 -3.38 14.21 -2.05
CA TRP A 347 -4.27 15.12 -1.33
C TRP A 347 -5.63 15.32 -1.98
N ARG A 348 -5.68 15.34 -3.32
CA ARG A 348 -6.97 15.37 -4.04
C ARG A 348 -7.78 14.11 -3.78
N THR A 349 -7.13 12.94 -3.74
CA THR A 349 -7.78 11.66 -3.38
C THR A 349 -8.35 11.73 -1.98
N ILE A 350 -7.55 12.14 -0.99
CA ILE A 350 -7.99 12.26 0.40
C ILE A 350 -9.18 13.23 0.50
N LYS A 351 -9.07 14.43 -0.08
CA LYS A 351 -10.15 15.42 -0.09
C LYS A 351 -11.42 14.92 -0.79
N ALA A 352 -11.30 14.13 -1.86
CA ALA A 352 -12.45 13.55 -2.53
C ALA A 352 -13.21 12.59 -1.60
N TYR A 353 -12.49 11.75 -0.85
CA TYR A 353 -13.11 10.90 0.15
C TYR A 353 -13.72 11.70 1.30
N ASP A 354 -13.10 12.80 1.75
CA ASP A 354 -13.67 13.72 2.74
C ASP A 354 -15.04 14.28 2.32
N GLN A 355 -15.19 14.49 1.01
CA GLN A 355 -16.41 14.99 0.39
C GLN A 355 -17.47 13.88 0.18
N GLY A 356 -17.24 12.68 0.72
CA GLY A 356 -18.15 11.55 0.60
C GLY A 356 -18.14 10.87 -0.77
N LYS A 357 -17.15 11.15 -1.64
CA LYS A 357 -17.05 10.46 -2.93
C LYS A 357 -16.73 8.98 -2.73
N ASP A 358 -17.33 8.16 -3.57
CA ASP A 358 -17.06 6.72 -3.56
C ASP A 358 -15.73 6.37 -4.25
N TYR A 359 -15.33 5.10 -4.13
CA TYR A 359 -14.11 4.58 -4.74
C TYR A 359 -14.06 4.80 -6.26
N LEU A 360 -15.17 4.54 -6.96
CA LEU A 360 -15.23 4.62 -8.42
C LEU A 360 -15.12 6.07 -8.90
N GLU A 361 -15.77 7.00 -8.21
CA GLU A 361 -15.67 8.44 -8.46
C GLU A 361 -14.25 8.96 -8.22
N VAL A 362 -13.61 8.50 -7.15
CA VAL A 362 -12.22 8.83 -6.86
C VAL A 362 -11.31 8.28 -7.94
N LEU A 363 -11.45 7.01 -8.32
CA LEU A 363 -10.68 6.41 -9.42
C LEU A 363 -10.88 7.17 -10.73
N ARG A 364 -12.13 7.51 -11.08
CA ARG A 364 -12.43 8.34 -12.25
C ARG A 364 -11.68 9.66 -12.16
N MET A 365 -11.80 10.41 -11.08
CA MET A 365 -11.07 11.69 -10.91
C MET A 365 -9.54 11.53 -11.01
N VAL A 366 -9.03 10.43 -10.48
CA VAL A 366 -7.60 10.11 -10.39
C VAL A 366 -7.02 9.69 -11.76
N PHE A 367 -7.84 9.13 -12.65
CA PHE A 367 -7.44 8.61 -13.97
C PHE A 367 -8.04 9.34 -15.18
N SER A 368 -9.06 10.19 -15.02
CA SER A 368 -9.80 10.87 -16.11
C SER A 368 -9.06 12.05 -16.76
N GLY A 369 -7.75 12.18 -16.52
CA GLY A 369 -6.90 13.19 -17.13
C GLY A 369 -5.62 12.60 -17.73
N LEU A 370 -5.62 11.30 -18.03
CA LEU A 370 -4.55 10.59 -18.73
C LEU A 370 -4.84 10.50 -20.23
#